data_AF-A0A6I4MKM0-F1
#
_entry.id   AF-A0A6I4MKM0-F1
#
_cell.length_a   1.000
_cell.length_b   1.000
_cell.length_c   1.000
_cell.angle_alpha   90.00
_cell.angle_beta   90.00
_cell.angle_gamma   90.00
#
_symmetry.space_group_name_H-M   'P 1'
#
loop_
_entity.id
_entity.type
_entity.pdbx_description
1 polymer ?
#
loop_
_entity_poly.entity_id
_entity_poly.type
_entity_poly.pdbx_seq_one_letter_code
_entity_poly.pdbx_strand_id
1 'polypeptide(L)' 'MSIAGAIGRGLGLPVTSLPPQDAVGHFGFVGGIFAMDVPASSDLTRKRLDWHPAEQGLIADLDEGHYFGA' A
#
# COMPACT_ATOMS: atom_id res chain seq x y z
N MET A 1 3.37 -6.93 7.36
CA MET A 1 2.40 -5.90 7.80
C MET A 1 1.84 -5.22 6.57
N SER A 2 0.54 -4.91 6.49
CA SER A 2 -0.05 -4.29 5.30
C SER A 2 0.00 -2.75 5.35
N ILE A 3 -0.05 -2.10 4.19
CA ILE A 3 -0.10 -0.63 4.07
C ILE A 3 -1.30 -0.07 4.85
N ALA A 4 -2.49 -0.68 4.68
CA ALA A 4 -3.70 -0.27 5.40
C ALA A 4 -3.52 -0.39 6.93
N GLY A 5 -2.86 -1.44 7.41
CA GLY A 5 -2.55 -1.60 8.84
C GLY A 5 -1.59 -0.54 9.39
N ALA A 6 -0.58 -0.15 8.62
CA ALA A 6 0.33 0.94 9.00
C ALA A 6 -0.39 2.28 9.12
N ILE A 7 -1.21 2.62 8.12
CA ILE A 7 -2.04 3.82 8.11
C ILE A 7 -3.02 3.82 9.31
N GLY A 8 -3.72 2.71 9.55
CA GLY A 8 -4.65 2.61 10.67
C GLY A 8 -3.99 2.86 12.03
N ARG A 9 -2.78 2.35 12.27
CA ARG A 9 -2.03 2.66 13.49
C ARG A 9 -1.65 4.13 13.58
N GLY A 10 -1.12 4.70 12.49
CA GLY A 10 -0.73 6.11 12.43
C GLY A 10 -1.89 7.07 12.73
N LEU A 11 -3.10 6.73 12.29
CA LEU A 11 -4.32 7.51 12.53
C LEU A 11 -5.11 7.10 13.78
N GLY A 12 -4.73 6.02 14.47
CA GLY A 12 -5.50 5.47 15.59
C GLY A 12 -6.87 4.90 15.21
N LEU A 13 -7.02 4.38 13.98
CA LEU A 13 -8.27 3.86 13.43
C LEU A 13 -8.26 2.33 13.29
N PRO A 14 -9.42 1.67 13.51
CA PRO A 14 -9.54 0.23 13.27
C PRO A 14 -9.41 -0.09 11.78
N VAL A 15 -8.82 -1.25 11.47
CA VAL A 15 -8.64 -1.75 10.10
C VAL A 15 -9.28 -3.12 9.98
N THR A 16 -10.07 -3.31 8.93
CA THR A 16 -10.76 -4.57 8.62
C THR A 16 -10.36 -5.05 7.23
N SER A 17 -10.05 -6.34 7.11
CA SER A 17 -9.79 -6.96 5.80
C SER A 17 -11.11 -7.22 5.08
N LEU A 18 -11.16 -6.89 3.79
CA LEU A 18 -12.31 -7.17 2.92
C LEU A 18 -11.93 -8.28 1.93
N PRO A 19 -12.74 -9.34 1.78
CA PRO A 19 -12.52 -10.35 0.74
C PRO A 19 -12.61 -9.75 -0.67
N PRO A 20 -11.78 -10.19 -1.64
CA PRO A 20 -11.79 -9.63 -2.99
C PRO A 20 -13.16 -9.69 -3.70
N GLN A 21 -13.96 -10.74 -3.45
CA GLN A 21 -15.29 -10.89 -4.04
C GLN A 21 -16.29 -9.81 -3.57
N ASP A 22 -16.05 -9.21 -2.40
CA ASP A 22 -16.92 -8.19 -1.82
C ASP A 22 -16.48 -6.77 -2.22
N ALA A 23 -15.30 -6.62 -2.85
CA ALA A 23 -14.69 -5.32 -3.14
C ALA A 23 -15.53 -4.45 -4.06
N VAL A 24 -16.16 -5.01 -5.09
CA VAL A 24 -17.06 -4.25 -5.99
C VAL A 24 -18.31 -3.77 -5.24
N GLY A 25 -18.86 -4.62 -4.38
CA GLY A 25 -20.02 -4.24 -3.55
C GLY A 25 -19.70 -3.13 -2.57
N HIS A 26 -18.48 -3.13 -2.00
CA HIS A 26 -18.05 -2.14 -1.01
C HIS A 26 -17.53 -0.83 -1.63
N PHE A 27 -16.71 -0.90 -2.68
CA PHE A 27 -16.02 0.24 -3.27
C PHE A 27 -16.61 0.71 -4.61
N GLY A 28 -17.65 0.05 -5.13
CA GLY A 28 -18.27 0.40 -6.41
C GLY A 28 -17.35 0.12 -7.60
N PHE A 29 -17.34 1.01 -8.60
CA PHE A 29 -16.68 0.77 -9.89
C PHE A 29 -15.16 0.54 -9.77
N VAL A 30 -14.49 1.10 -8.75
CA VAL A 30 -13.05 0.89 -8.49
C VAL A 30 -12.75 -0.41 -7.75
N GLY A 31 -13.77 -1.06 -7.17
CA GLY A 31 -13.57 -2.27 -6.36
C GLY A 31 -12.95 -3.42 -7.14
N GLY A 32 -13.21 -3.50 -8.45
CA GLY A 32 -12.56 -4.47 -9.32
C GLY A 32 -11.04 -4.30 -9.37
N ILE A 33 -10.55 -3.05 -9.31
CA ILE A 33 -9.11 -2.75 -9.27
C ILE A 33 -8.53 -3.15 -7.91
N PHE A 34 -9.19 -2.82 -6.82
CA PHE A 34 -8.74 -3.18 -5.46
C PHE A 34 -8.78 -4.68 -5.17
N ALA A 35 -9.58 -5.45 -5.92
CA ALA A 35 -9.59 -6.91 -5.83
C ALA A 35 -8.42 -7.59 -6.54
N MET A 36 -7.69 -6.88 -7.41
CA MET A 36 -6.60 -7.48 -8.18
C MET A 36 -5.34 -7.68 -7.33
N ASP A 37 -4.71 -8.84 -7.46
CA ASP A 37 -3.33 -9.05 -7.04
C ASP A 37 -2.40 -8.63 -8.18
N VAL A 38 -1.74 -7.48 -8.03
CA VAL A 38 -0.91 -6.84 -9.08
C VAL A 38 0.56 -6.80 -8.62
N PRO A 39 1.26 -7.96 -8.57
CA PRO A 39 2.66 -7.99 -8.19
C PRO A 39 3.50 -7.21 -9.21
N ALA A 40 4.35 -6.32 -8.71
CA ALA A 40 5.24 -5.51 -9.53
C ALA A 40 6.71 -5.70 -9.10
N SER A 41 7.61 -5.62 -10.07
CA SER A 41 9.07 -5.61 -9.87
C SER A 41 9.68 -4.35 -10.47
N SER A 42 10.80 -3.90 -9.87
CA SER A 42 11.61 -2.79 -10.38
C SER A 42 12.83 -3.26 -11.19
N ASP A 43 13.03 -4.56 -11.42
CA ASP A 43 14.26 -5.13 -12.01
C ASP A 43 14.64 -4.48 -13.35
N LEU A 44 13.65 -4.25 -14.20
CA LEU A 44 13.87 -3.68 -15.52
C LEU A 44 14.27 -2.20 -15.44
N THR A 45 13.67 -1.46 -14.52
CA THR A 45 14.01 -0.06 -14.23
C THR A 45 15.45 0.03 -13.74
N ARG A 46 15.80 -0.81 -12.77
CA ARG A 46 17.16 -0.88 -12.22
C ARG A 46 18.20 -1.22 -13.30
N LYS A 47 17.93 -2.25 -14.12
CA LYS A 47 18.84 -2.69 -15.19
C LYS A 47 19.05 -1.63 -16.28
N ARG A 48 18.01 -0.87 -16.63
CA ARG A 48 18.07 0.09 -17.75
C ARG A 48 18.63 1.44 -17.34
N LEU A 49 18.35 1.86 -16.11
CA LEU A 49 18.65 3.21 -15.64
C LEU A 49 19.81 3.25 -14.65
N ASP A 50 20.39 2.09 -14.30
CA ASP A 50 21.31 1.94 -13.16
C ASP A 50 20.74 2.54 -11.86
N TRP A 51 19.41 2.51 -11.77
CA TRP A 51 18.70 3.07 -10.64
C TRP A 51 18.76 2.13 -9.44
N HIS A 52 19.02 2.69 -8.27
CA HIS A 52 19.09 1.98 -7.01
C HIS A 52 18.15 2.66 -6.01
N PRO A 53 17.18 1.95 -5.39
CA PRO A 53 16.40 2.50 -4.30
C PRO A 53 17.33 2.99 -3.19
N ALA A 54 17.23 4.27 -2.84
CA ALA A 54 18.06 4.90 -1.81
C ALA A 54 17.32 5.04 -0.47
N GLU A 55 16.00 5.23 -0.56
CA GLU A 55 15.15 5.42 0.61
C GLU A 55 14.66 4.10 1.20
N GLN A 56 14.20 4.17 2.43
CA GLN A 56 13.64 3.04 3.15
C GLN A 56 12.34 2.52 2.52
N GLY A 57 11.96 1.31 2.91
CA GLY A 57 10.71 0.71 2.47
C GLY A 57 9.49 1.46 3.02
N LEU A 58 8.42 1.52 2.23
CA LEU A 58 7.19 2.27 2.55
C LEU A 58 6.63 2.01 3.95
N ILE A 59 6.66 0.76 4.45
CA ILE A 59 6.11 0.47 5.78
C ILE A 59 6.96 1.11 6.89
N ALA A 60 8.30 1.06 6.78
CA ALA A 60 9.18 1.71 7.74
C ALA A 60 8.97 3.24 7.70
N ASP A 61 8.81 3.79 6.50
CA ASP A 61 8.55 5.20 6.27
C ASP A 61 7.23 5.68 6.89
N LEU A 62 6.15 4.90 6.75
CA LEU A 62 4.87 5.19 7.40
C LEU A 62 4.99 5.15 8.93
N ASP A 63 5.81 4.26 9.48
CA ASP A 63 6.01 4.13 10.93
C ASP A 63 6.82 5.29 11.54
N GLU A 64 7.50 6.12 10.74
CA GLU A 64 8.12 7.37 11.22
C GLU A 64 7.08 8.45 11.60
N GLY A 65 5.81 8.25 11.21
CA GLY A 65 4.69 9.09 11.64
C GLY A 65 4.59 10.45 10.94
N HIS A 66 5.51 10.76 10.02
CA HIS A 66 5.54 12.03 9.29
C HIS A 66 4.28 12.30 8.43
N TYR A 67 3.51 11.26 8.10
CA TYR A 67 2.28 11.34 7.30
C TYR A 67 1.01 11.62 8.11
N PHE A 68 1.08 11.57 9.45
CA PHE A 68 -0.11 11.58 10.31
C PHE A 68 -0.16 12.76 11.28
N GLY A 69 0.62 13.81 11.00
CA GLY A 69 0.51 15.11 11.69
C GLY A 69 -0.80 15.84 11.35
N ALA A 70 -1.23 16.74 12.25
CA ALA A 70 -2.42 17.58 12.10
C ALA A 70 -2.17 18.83 11.25
#